data_AF-A0A662UWB6-F1
#
_entry.id   AF-A0A662UWB6-F1
#
_cell.length_a   1.000
_cell.length_b   1.000
_cell.length_c   1.000
_cell.angle_alpha   90.00
_cell.angle_beta   90.00
_cell.angle_gamma   90.00
#
_symmetry.space_group_name_H-M   'P 1'
#
loop_
_entity.id
_entity.type
_entity.pdbx_description
1 polymer ?
#
loop_
_entity_poly.entity_id
_entity_poly.type
_entity_poly.pdbx_seq_one_letter_code
_entity_poly.pdbx_strand_id
1 'polypeptide(L)'
;MVSKSKWLFMLPEGAREYEVASYCKSCKEESRELGRPSPKAMDCWKIIVVTNTEYKDLAIGLVRDYVNVYKECWAQYRVLEDRFILLINCRGWRNMWDLRNMLIDDLMKQGVIDKPYLPYRRAGGYYDSNFGPWRLWARNYYPNRLPITDIVHARSICPFDGAIMEFTGKGLKCGLCGLFVPETLLYEAVENGIAEYVPKQGFYRDKVFILRYVGSDRFIVEPKKG
;
A
#
# COMPACT_ATOMS: atom_id res chain seq x y z
N MET A 1 -10.85 22.85 -23.85
CA MET A 1 -9.56 22.10 -23.77
C MET A 1 -9.25 21.87 -22.30
N VAL A 2 -9.44 20.66 -21.79
CA VAL A 2 -9.15 20.34 -20.39
C VAL A 2 -7.62 20.31 -20.22
N SER A 3 -7.08 21.37 -19.63
CA SER A 3 -5.70 21.41 -19.14
C SER A 3 -5.45 20.15 -18.32
N LYS A 4 -4.53 19.28 -18.78
CA LYS A 4 -4.06 18.15 -17.95
C LYS A 4 -3.46 18.76 -16.68
N SER A 5 -4.18 18.75 -15.57
CA SER A 5 -3.71 19.39 -14.33
C SER A 5 -2.32 18.85 -13.98
N LYS A 6 -1.34 19.77 -13.96
CA LYS A 6 0.08 19.49 -13.75
C LYS A 6 0.28 18.92 -12.35
N TRP A 7 1.15 17.91 -12.23
CA TRP A 7 1.62 17.43 -10.93
C TRP A 7 2.51 18.50 -10.30
N LEU A 8 2.22 18.86 -9.05
CA LEU A 8 3.00 19.81 -8.25
C LEU A 8 3.87 19.04 -7.25
N PHE A 9 5.13 19.42 -7.12
CA PHE A 9 6.10 18.76 -6.24
C PHE A 9 6.14 19.39 -4.85
N MET A 10 6.41 18.55 -3.85
CA MET A 10 6.76 18.93 -2.49
C MET A 10 8.04 18.19 -2.12
N LEU A 11 9.11 18.95 -1.96
CA LEU A 11 10.43 18.43 -1.65
C LEU A 11 10.80 18.81 -0.22
N PRO A 12 11.64 18.01 0.45
CA PRO A 12 12.24 18.41 1.70
C PRO A 12 13.11 19.65 1.48
N GLU A 13 13.18 20.50 2.49
CA GLU A 13 14.03 21.69 2.46
C GLU A 13 15.49 21.32 2.12
N GLY A 14 16.07 22.04 1.17
CA GLY A 14 17.42 21.81 0.63
C GLY A 14 17.49 20.80 -0.53
N ALA A 15 16.45 19.99 -0.78
CA ALA A 15 16.44 19.03 -1.88
C ALA A 15 15.98 19.66 -3.20
N ARG A 16 16.49 19.12 -4.31
CA ARG A 16 16.22 19.65 -5.65
C ARG A 16 15.49 18.63 -6.52
N GLU A 17 14.62 19.11 -7.42
CA GLU A 17 13.83 18.24 -8.30
C GLU A 17 14.70 17.29 -9.15
N TYR A 18 15.88 17.76 -9.58
CA TYR A 18 16.79 16.92 -10.38
C TYR A 18 17.31 15.70 -9.61
N GLU A 19 17.43 15.78 -8.28
CA GLU A 19 17.94 14.68 -7.45
C GLU A 19 16.92 13.55 -7.39
N VAL A 20 15.64 13.92 -7.25
CA VAL A 20 14.52 12.97 -7.32
C VAL A 20 14.41 12.39 -8.73
N ALA A 21 14.49 13.22 -9.77
CA ALA A 21 14.41 12.77 -11.16
C ALA A 21 15.56 11.81 -11.53
N SER A 22 16.79 12.13 -11.13
CA SER A 22 17.99 11.32 -11.36
C SER A 22 17.86 9.95 -10.66
N TYR A 23 17.44 9.94 -9.39
CA TYR A 23 17.20 8.69 -8.66
C TYR A 23 16.15 7.81 -9.35
N CYS A 24 15.04 8.41 -9.78
CA CYS A 24 13.97 7.69 -10.48
C CYS A 24 14.41 7.16 -11.85
N LYS A 25 15.22 7.93 -12.58
CA LYS A 25 15.80 7.51 -13.85
C LYS A 25 16.73 6.31 -13.66
N SER A 26 17.66 6.41 -12.73
CA SER A 26 18.58 5.31 -12.38
C SER A 26 17.83 4.04 -11.97
N CYS A 27 16.78 4.18 -11.14
CA CYS A 27 15.93 3.06 -10.74
C CYS A 27 15.29 2.33 -11.94
N LYS A 28 14.85 3.07 -12.97
CA LYS A 28 14.25 2.50 -14.19
C LYS A 28 15.29 1.82 -15.07
N GLU A 29 16.44 2.47 -15.26
CA GLU A 29 17.56 1.94 -16.05
C GLU A 29 18.04 0.60 -15.46
N GLU A 30 18.28 0.57 -14.15
CA GLU A 30 18.70 -0.63 -13.43
C GLU A 30 17.64 -1.74 -13.51
N SER A 31 16.35 -1.40 -13.40
CA SER A 31 15.28 -2.41 -13.56
C SER A 31 15.24 -2.99 -14.98
N ARG A 32 15.50 -2.16 -15.99
CA ARG A 32 15.55 -2.58 -17.40
C ARG A 32 16.75 -3.50 -17.66
N GLU A 33 17.91 -3.15 -17.13
CA GLU A 33 19.15 -3.93 -17.27
C GLU A 33 19.06 -5.28 -16.59
N LEU A 34 18.43 -5.34 -15.41
CA LEU A 34 18.26 -6.58 -14.66
C LEU A 34 17.13 -7.48 -15.17
N GLY A 35 16.22 -6.97 -16.00
CA GLY A 35 15.00 -7.70 -16.40
C GLY A 35 14.05 -8.00 -15.23
N ARG A 36 14.24 -7.33 -14.09
CA ARG A 36 13.49 -7.46 -12.83
C ARG A 36 13.55 -6.14 -12.06
N PRO A 37 12.79 -5.91 -10.97
CA PRO A 37 12.94 -4.70 -10.16
C PRO A 37 14.37 -4.44 -9.76
N SER A 38 14.80 -3.19 -9.80
CA SER A 38 16.03 -2.83 -9.13
C SER A 38 15.91 -2.95 -7.60
N PRO A 39 17.00 -3.28 -6.90
CA PRO A 39 17.09 -3.14 -5.45
C PRO A 39 16.66 -1.75 -4.95
N LYS A 40 17.01 -0.68 -5.67
CA LYS A 40 16.56 0.69 -5.35
C LYS A 40 15.04 0.80 -5.32
N ALA A 41 14.38 0.13 -6.26
CA ALA A 41 12.92 0.11 -6.31
C ALA A 41 12.31 -0.75 -5.20
N MET A 42 13.04 -1.75 -4.70
CA MET A 42 12.64 -2.53 -3.52
C MET A 42 12.69 -1.69 -2.25
N ASP A 43 13.59 -0.72 -2.20
CA ASP A 43 13.78 0.19 -1.07
C ASP A 43 12.99 1.51 -1.23
N CYS A 44 12.11 1.61 -2.25
CA CYS A 44 11.27 2.78 -2.52
C CYS A 44 9.78 2.48 -2.37
N TRP A 45 9.11 3.40 -1.70
CA TRP A 45 7.71 3.28 -1.28
C TRP A 45 6.90 4.47 -1.70
N LYS A 46 5.58 4.31 -1.80
CA LYS A 46 4.67 5.41 -2.15
C LYS A 46 3.32 5.32 -1.44
N ILE A 47 3.04 6.21 -0.51
CA ILE A 47 1.70 6.38 0.08
C ILE A 47 0.82 7.18 -0.89
N ILE A 48 -0.43 6.76 -1.05
CA ILE A 48 -1.42 7.45 -1.88
C ILE A 48 -2.55 7.94 -1.00
N VAL A 49 -2.83 9.23 -1.06
CA VAL A 49 -3.96 9.86 -0.39
C VAL A 49 -4.90 10.39 -1.46
N VAL A 50 -6.17 9.99 -1.39
CA VAL A 50 -7.25 10.49 -2.26
C VAL A 50 -8.35 11.00 -1.36
N THR A 51 -8.74 12.26 -1.52
CA THR A 51 -9.76 12.90 -0.68
C THR A 51 -10.46 14.02 -1.46
N ASN A 52 -11.45 14.66 -0.87
CA ASN A 52 -12.13 15.81 -1.44
C ASN A 52 -11.20 17.03 -1.53
N THR A 53 -11.48 17.94 -2.47
CA THR A 53 -10.70 19.16 -2.65
C THR A 53 -10.74 20.11 -1.45
N GLU A 54 -11.77 20.00 -0.60
CA GLU A 54 -11.89 20.77 0.66
C GLU A 54 -10.73 20.50 1.64
N TYR A 55 -10.20 19.27 1.65
CA TYR A 55 -9.09 18.89 2.53
C TYR A 55 -7.70 19.17 1.93
N LYS A 56 -7.63 19.76 0.72
CA LYS A 56 -6.38 19.94 -0.04
C LYS A 56 -5.32 20.71 0.75
N ASP A 57 -5.66 21.86 1.31
CA ASP A 57 -4.68 22.71 2.01
C ASP A 57 -4.19 22.07 3.32
N LEU A 58 -5.10 21.41 4.06
CA LEU A 58 -4.77 20.65 5.26
C LEU A 58 -3.82 19.48 4.96
N ALA A 59 -4.16 18.68 3.95
CA ALA A 59 -3.34 17.54 3.54
C ALA A 59 -1.96 17.96 3.04
N ILE A 60 -1.88 19.06 2.28
CA ILE A 60 -0.61 19.64 1.82
C ILE A 60 0.24 20.11 3.01
N GLY A 61 -0.36 20.80 3.99
CA GLY A 61 0.31 21.29 5.19
C GLY A 61 0.96 20.16 5.98
N LEU A 62 0.15 19.18 6.40
CA LEU A 62 0.61 18.01 7.15
C LEU A 62 1.77 17.30 6.45
N VAL A 63 1.59 17.03 5.15
CA VAL A 63 2.57 16.22 4.40
C VAL A 63 3.86 16.99 4.16
N ARG A 64 3.80 18.32 4.02
CA ARG A 64 4.99 19.15 3.91
C ARG A 64 5.84 19.07 5.18
N ASP A 65 5.21 19.12 6.36
CA ASP A 65 5.91 19.02 7.64
C ASP A 65 6.59 17.66 7.77
N TYR A 66 5.86 16.59 7.47
CA TYR A 66 6.39 15.24 7.49
C TYR A 66 7.53 15.01 6.49
N VAL A 67 7.40 15.48 5.25
CA VAL A 67 8.49 15.40 4.25
C VAL A 67 9.73 16.16 4.72
N ASN A 68 9.57 17.28 5.42
CA ASN A 68 10.69 18.03 5.97
C ASN A 68 11.40 17.32 7.13
N VAL A 69 10.67 16.59 7.97
CA VAL A 69 11.24 15.74 9.03
C VAL A 69 11.94 14.52 8.41
N TYR A 70 11.29 13.87 7.45
CA TYR A 70 11.78 12.69 6.76
C TYR A 70 12.44 13.06 5.43
N LYS A 71 13.69 13.55 5.49
CA LYS A 71 14.47 14.05 4.33
C LYS A 71 14.65 13.06 3.17
N GLU A 72 14.37 11.78 3.39
CA GLU A 72 14.39 10.73 2.36
C GLU A 72 13.07 10.62 1.57
N CYS A 73 12.07 11.42 1.94
CA CYS A 73 10.75 11.44 1.34
C CYS A 73 10.52 12.67 0.47
N TRP A 74 9.62 12.56 -0.48
CA TRP A 74 9.10 13.67 -1.29
C TRP A 74 7.67 13.37 -1.68
N ALA A 75 6.88 14.40 -1.95
CA ALA A 75 5.51 14.23 -2.39
C ALA A 75 5.23 14.94 -3.71
N GLN A 76 4.17 14.50 -4.37
CA GLN A 76 3.61 15.15 -5.55
C GLN A 76 2.09 15.09 -5.45
N TYR A 77 1.41 16.17 -5.80
CA TYR A 77 -0.04 16.22 -5.75
C TYR A 77 -0.64 16.80 -7.02
N ARG A 78 -1.93 16.51 -7.19
CA ARG A 78 -2.74 16.97 -8.31
C ARG A 78 -4.14 17.24 -7.79
N VAL A 79 -4.68 18.39 -8.17
CA VAL A 79 -6.06 18.79 -7.91
C VAL A 79 -6.89 18.51 -9.17
N LEU A 80 -8.06 17.91 -8.96
CA LEU A 80 -9.10 17.67 -9.96
C LEU A 80 -10.36 18.42 -9.51
N GLU A 81 -11.40 18.41 -10.35
CA GLU A 81 -12.64 19.15 -10.07
C GLU A 81 -13.31 18.69 -8.76
N ASP A 82 -13.34 17.39 -8.52
CA ASP A 82 -14.03 16.74 -7.40
C ASP A 82 -13.08 16.14 -6.35
N ARG A 83 -11.79 15.99 -6.67
CA ARG A 83 -10.86 15.23 -5.83
C ARG A 83 -9.44 15.80 -5.81
N PHE A 84 -8.80 15.60 -4.69
CA PHE A 84 -7.38 15.83 -4.47
C PHE A 84 -6.65 14.49 -4.43
N ILE A 85 -5.55 14.39 -5.17
CA ILE A 85 -4.70 13.20 -5.16
C ILE A 85 -3.28 13.60 -4.76
N LEU A 86 -2.75 12.94 -3.74
CA LEU A 86 -1.42 13.15 -3.21
C LEU A 86 -0.65 11.83 -3.19
N LEU A 87 0.59 11.89 -3.64
CA LEU A 87 1.49 10.77 -3.75
C LEU A 87 2.77 11.10 -2.98
N ILE A 88 3.03 10.39 -1.90
CA ILE A 88 4.19 10.60 -1.03
C ILE A 88 5.12 9.43 -1.26
N ASN A 89 6.37 9.68 -1.61
CA ASN A 89 7.34 8.65 -1.90
C ASN A 89 8.49 8.76 -0.92
N CYS A 90 9.07 7.63 -0.51
CA CYS A 90 10.19 7.59 0.42
C CYS A 90 11.23 6.58 -0.02
N ARG A 91 12.50 6.86 0.30
CA ARG A 91 13.58 5.88 0.30
C ARG A 91 13.68 5.26 1.70
N GLY A 92 14.09 3.99 1.76
CA GLY A 92 14.35 3.28 3.01
C GLY A 92 13.11 2.65 3.65
N TRP A 93 13.20 1.36 3.99
CA TRP A 93 12.07 0.58 4.53
C TRP A 93 11.65 1.02 5.94
N ARG A 94 12.60 1.13 6.88
CA ARG A 94 12.29 1.38 8.30
C ARG A 94 11.71 2.78 8.51
N ASN A 95 12.33 3.78 7.90
CA ASN A 95 11.89 5.19 7.97
C ASN A 95 10.49 5.38 7.38
N MET A 96 10.08 4.54 6.42
CA MET A 96 8.75 4.61 5.81
C MET A 96 7.65 4.19 6.77
N TRP A 97 7.82 3.12 7.56
CA TRP A 97 6.78 2.65 8.46
C TRP A 97 6.50 3.64 9.59
N ASP A 98 7.56 4.25 10.13
CA ASP A 98 7.43 5.28 11.16
C ASP A 98 6.70 6.51 10.61
N LEU A 99 7.12 7.01 9.43
CA LEU A 99 6.42 8.09 8.75
C LEU A 99 4.97 7.73 8.46
N ARG A 100 4.72 6.54 7.89
CA ARG A 100 3.39 6.07 7.51
C ARG A 100 2.49 6.09 8.73
N ASN A 101 2.90 5.48 9.83
CA ASN A 101 2.07 5.36 11.02
C ASN A 101 1.67 6.74 11.53
N MET A 102 2.63 7.65 11.72
CA MET A 102 2.34 9.00 12.21
C MET A 102 1.48 9.82 11.23
N LEU A 103 1.83 9.81 9.94
CA LEU A 103 1.12 10.57 8.94
C LEU A 103 -0.32 10.07 8.75
N ILE A 104 -0.50 8.74 8.67
CA ILE A 104 -1.83 8.15 8.50
C ILE A 104 -2.69 8.45 9.73
N ASP A 105 -2.15 8.31 10.94
CA ASP A 105 -2.87 8.63 12.17
C ASP A 105 -3.33 10.09 12.18
N ASP A 106 -2.47 11.03 11.77
CA ASP A 106 -2.84 12.44 11.72
C ASP A 106 -3.86 12.75 10.63
N LEU A 107 -3.69 12.18 9.43
CA LEU A 107 -4.67 12.33 8.35
C LEU A 107 -6.05 11.77 8.75
N MET A 108 -6.08 10.66 9.49
CA MET A 108 -7.31 10.07 10.02
C MET A 108 -7.95 10.95 11.11
N LYS A 109 -7.16 11.42 12.08
CA LYS A 109 -7.65 12.32 13.15
C LYS A 109 -8.25 13.61 12.60
N GLN A 110 -7.70 14.11 11.51
CA GLN A 110 -8.15 15.32 10.83
C GLN A 110 -9.30 15.07 9.82
N GLY A 111 -9.77 13.82 9.69
CA GLY A 111 -10.87 13.46 8.79
C GLY A 111 -10.51 13.52 7.30
N VAL A 112 -9.22 13.70 6.96
CA VAL A 112 -8.75 13.76 5.57
C VAL A 112 -8.93 12.42 4.87
N ILE A 113 -8.74 11.33 5.63
CA ILE A 113 -8.89 9.95 5.20
C ILE A 113 -9.70 9.18 6.23
N ASP A 114 -10.50 8.22 5.77
CA ASP A 114 -11.35 7.38 6.62
C ASP A 114 -10.78 5.97 6.84
N LYS A 115 -9.70 5.62 6.12
CA LYS A 115 -9.04 4.32 6.19
C LYS A 115 -7.52 4.47 6.14
N PRO A 116 -6.77 3.58 6.82
CA PRO A 116 -5.33 3.55 6.70
C PRO A 116 -4.94 3.15 5.28
N TYR A 117 -4.49 4.11 4.47
CA TYR A 117 -4.12 3.89 3.09
C TYR A 117 -2.82 3.07 2.96
N LEU A 118 -2.77 2.25 1.90
CA LEU A 118 -1.60 1.48 1.50
C LEU A 118 -0.46 2.36 0.95
N PRO A 119 0.80 2.01 1.23
CA PRO A 119 1.91 2.36 0.38
C PRO A 119 1.95 1.45 -0.86
N TYR A 120 1.61 1.99 -2.03
CA TYR A 120 1.88 1.34 -3.32
C TYR A 120 3.37 1.51 -3.68
N ARG A 121 3.94 0.65 -4.54
CA ARG A 121 5.27 0.92 -5.12
C ARG A 121 5.17 1.89 -6.30
N ARG A 122 6.25 2.65 -6.54
CA ARG A 122 6.46 3.44 -7.76
C ARG A 122 7.15 2.59 -8.85
N ALA A 123 6.36 2.03 -9.77
CA ALA A 123 6.76 1.58 -11.10
C ALA A 123 5.48 1.45 -11.95
N GLY A 124 5.44 2.04 -13.14
CA GLY A 124 4.26 2.01 -14.02
C GLY A 124 3.14 2.99 -13.63
N GLY A 125 2.38 3.46 -14.62
CA GLY A 125 1.36 4.49 -14.41
C GLY A 125 0.15 3.96 -13.64
N TYR A 126 -0.03 4.41 -12.39
CA TYR A 126 -1.22 4.26 -11.52
C TYR A 126 -1.77 2.85 -11.23
N TYR A 127 -1.52 1.89 -12.10
CA TYR A 127 -1.87 0.49 -12.11
C TYR A 127 -0.84 -0.16 -13.03
N ASP A 128 0.28 -0.63 -12.50
CA ASP A 128 0.97 -1.67 -13.26
C ASP A 128 0.21 -2.97 -13.00
N SER A 129 -0.64 -3.33 -13.97
CA SER A 129 -1.46 -4.54 -13.95
C SER A 129 -0.64 -5.82 -13.81
N ASN A 130 0.68 -5.76 -14.02
CA ASN A 130 1.56 -6.91 -13.98
C ASN A 130 2.12 -7.17 -12.57
N PHE A 131 1.82 -6.30 -11.61
CA PHE A 131 2.71 -6.07 -10.49
C PHE A 131 1.93 -5.65 -9.24
N GLY A 132 1.35 -6.65 -8.56
CA GLY A 132 0.58 -6.53 -7.32
C GLY A 132 1.40 -6.08 -6.08
N PRO A 133 0.92 -6.33 -4.84
CA PRO A 133 1.58 -5.90 -3.60
C PRO A 133 3.10 -6.11 -3.60
N TRP A 134 3.87 -5.19 -3.00
CA TRP A 134 5.34 -5.24 -2.99
C TRP A 134 5.88 -6.59 -2.55
N ARG A 135 5.21 -7.27 -1.61
CA ARG A 135 5.58 -8.61 -1.15
C ARG A 135 5.44 -9.70 -2.20
N LEU A 136 4.52 -9.60 -3.16
CA LEU A 136 4.50 -10.55 -4.27
C LEU A 136 5.74 -10.42 -5.15
N TRP A 137 6.21 -9.19 -5.38
CA TRP A 137 7.44 -8.96 -6.13
C TRP A 137 8.67 -9.38 -5.36
N ALA A 138 8.76 -8.99 -4.08
CA ALA A 138 9.86 -9.40 -3.24
C ALA A 138 9.91 -10.93 -3.18
N ARG A 139 8.78 -11.64 -3.08
CA ARG A 139 8.75 -13.10 -3.14
C ARG A 139 9.32 -13.62 -4.46
N ASN A 140 8.92 -13.02 -5.58
CA ASN A 140 9.32 -13.48 -6.91
C ASN A 140 10.77 -13.14 -7.28
N TYR A 141 11.34 -12.04 -6.76
CA TYR A 141 12.64 -11.53 -7.21
C TYR A 141 13.68 -11.33 -6.10
N TYR A 142 13.25 -11.16 -4.85
CA TYR A 142 14.07 -10.86 -3.66
C TYR A 142 13.51 -11.53 -2.39
N PRO A 143 13.28 -12.87 -2.36
CA PRO A 143 12.52 -13.53 -1.30
C PRO A 143 13.18 -13.42 0.08
N ASN A 144 14.51 -13.26 0.09
CA ASN A 144 15.31 -13.01 1.29
C ASN A 144 15.01 -11.65 1.97
N ARG A 145 14.32 -10.73 1.30
CA ARG A 145 13.91 -9.43 1.86
C ARG A 145 12.53 -9.46 2.51
N LEU A 146 11.84 -10.61 2.51
CA LEU A 146 10.53 -10.75 3.11
C LEU A 146 10.55 -11.57 4.39
N PRO A 147 9.80 -11.16 5.42
CA PRO A 147 9.32 -12.11 6.41
C PRO A 147 8.13 -12.89 5.80
N ILE A 148 8.43 -13.87 4.92
CA ILE A 148 7.41 -14.81 4.37
C ILE A 148 6.92 -15.76 5.48
N THR A 149 7.78 -16.05 6.46
CA THR A 149 7.52 -16.96 7.58
C THR A 149 6.24 -16.61 8.34
N ASP A 150 5.93 -15.32 8.48
CA ASP A 150 4.80 -14.86 9.30
C ASP A 150 3.43 -15.27 8.74
N ILE A 151 3.32 -15.50 7.41
CA ILE A 151 2.05 -15.85 6.76
C ILE A 151 1.80 -17.35 6.78
N VAL A 152 2.84 -18.15 6.55
CA VAL A 152 2.72 -19.62 6.44
C VAL A 152 2.35 -20.25 7.79
N HIS A 153 2.72 -19.61 8.89
CA HIS A 153 2.40 -20.08 10.24
C HIS A 153 1.13 -19.46 10.83
N ALA A 154 0.49 -18.51 10.13
CA ALA A 154 -0.69 -17.83 10.65
C ALA A 154 -1.93 -18.75 10.65
N ARG A 155 -2.42 -19.08 11.85
CA ARG A 155 -3.69 -19.79 12.06
C ARG A 155 -4.84 -18.87 11.67
N SER A 156 -5.72 -19.37 10.81
CA SER A 156 -6.85 -18.59 10.29
C SER A 156 -8.12 -19.38 10.47
N ILE A 157 -9.15 -18.76 11.06
CA ILE A 157 -10.45 -19.39 11.30
C ILE A 157 -11.48 -18.71 10.40
N CYS A 158 -12.27 -19.51 9.71
CA CYS A 158 -13.36 -19.03 8.87
C CYS A 158 -14.47 -18.42 9.75
N PRO A 159 -14.93 -17.20 9.45
CA PRO A 159 -15.92 -16.51 10.29
C PRO A 159 -17.33 -17.06 10.20
N PHE A 160 -17.62 -17.92 9.24
CA PHE A 160 -18.96 -18.42 8.99
C PHE A 160 -19.23 -19.76 9.64
N ASP A 161 -18.25 -20.66 9.56
CA ASP A 161 -18.39 -22.05 9.98
C ASP A 161 -17.40 -22.42 11.10
N GLY A 162 -16.51 -21.50 11.50
CA GLY A 162 -15.50 -21.75 12.52
C GLY A 162 -14.40 -22.74 12.10
N ALA A 163 -14.38 -23.17 10.84
CA ALA A 163 -13.39 -24.11 10.34
C ALA A 163 -12.02 -23.45 10.19
N ILE A 164 -10.96 -24.26 10.30
CA ILE A 164 -9.61 -23.82 9.98
C ILE A 164 -9.54 -23.53 8.47
N MET A 165 -8.98 -22.38 8.12
CA MET A 165 -8.64 -22.05 6.74
C MET A 165 -7.21 -22.48 6.45
N GLU A 166 -7.02 -23.19 5.33
CA GLU A 166 -5.72 -23.75 4.94
C GLU A 166 -5.04 -22.90 3.88
N PHE A 167 -3.70 -22.85 3.91
CA PHE A 167 -2.91 -22.14 2.93
C PHE A 167 -2.72 -23.00 1.67
N THR A 168 -3.18 -22.50 0.53
CA THR A 168 -3.18 -23.22 -0.76
C THR A 168 -2.06 -22.77 -1.72
N GLY A 169 -1.07 -22.03 -1.21
CA GLY A 169 0.01 -21.41 -2.01
C GLY A 169 -0.39 -20.12 -2.73
N LYS A 170 -1.70 -19.92 -2.99
CA LYS A 170 -2.26 -18.70 -3.60
C LYS A 170 -3.10 -17.86 -2.63
N GLY A 171 -3.22 -18.28 -1.38
CA GLY A 171 -4.05 -17.65 -0.36
C GLY A 171 -4.59 -18.66 0.65
N LEU A 172 -5.49 -18.19 1.53
CA LEU A 172 -6.21 -19.02 2.50
C LEU A 172 -7.54 -19.48 1.91
N LYS A 173 -7.90 -20.75 2.12
CA LYS A 173 -9.17 -21.32 1.69
C LYS A 173 -9.87 -22.03 2.85
N CYS A 174 -11.14 -21.75 3.07
CA CYS A 174 -12.00 -22.57 3.91
C CYS A 174 -12.48 -23.79 3.11
N GLY A 175 -12.27 -24.99 3.64
CA GLY A 175 -12.70 -26.25 3.02
C GLY A 175 -14.21 -26.47 3.03
N LEU A 176 -14.93 -25.91 4.00
CA LEU A 176 -16.38 -26.14 4.18
C LEU A 176 -17.22 -25.17 3.34
N CYS A 177 -17.11 -23.86 3.59
CA CYS A 177 -17.90 -22.86 2.87
C CYS A 177 -17.25 -22.33 1.57
N GLY A 178 -16.00 -22.74 1.28
CA GLY A 178 -15.28 -22.34 0.07
C GLY A 178 -14.79 -20.89 0.05
N LEU A 179 -14.88 -20.16 1.18
CA LEU A 179 -14.34 -18.81 1.29
C LEU A 179 -12.84 -18.79 0.97
N PHE A 180 -12.43 -17.93 0.04
CA PHE A 180 -11.05 -17.79 -0.39
C PHE A 180 -10.55 -16.36 -0.16
N VAL A 181 -9.41 -16.24 0.53
CA VAL A 181 -8.69 -15.00 0.76
C VAL A 181 -7.40 -15.05 -0.05
N PRO A 182 -7.31 -14.31 -1.16
CA PRO A 182 -6.09 -14.18 -1.95
C PRO A 182 -4.86 -13.80 -1.12
N GLU A 183 -3.70 -14.36 -1.45
CA GLU A 183 -2.41 -14.04 -0.82
C GLU A 183 -2.09 -12.54 -0.83
N THR A 184 -2.53 -11.82 -1.86
CA THR A 184 -2.35 -10.37 -1.99
C THR A 184 -2.94 -9.61 -0.81
N LEU A 185 -4.08 -10.07 -0.29
CA LEU A 185 -4.77 -9.46 0.85
C LEU A 185 -4.14 -9.86 2.18
N LEU A 186 -3.55 -11.06 2.26
CA LEU A 186 -2.78 -11.48 3.44
C LEU A 186 -1.58 -10.55 3.65
N TYR A 187 -0.85 -10.25 2.58
CA TYR A 187 0.25 -9.28 2.62
C TYR A 187 -0.24 -7.89 3.01
N GLU A 188 -1.36 -7.44 2.43
CA GLU A 188 -1.98 -6.15 2.78
C GLU A 188 -2.36 -6.08 4.27
N ALA A 189 -2.99 -7.12 4.82
CA ALA A 189 -3.37 -7.16 6.22
C ALA A 189 -2.17 -7.24 7.17
N VAL A 190 -1.11 -7.96 6.81
CA VAL A 190 0.16 -7.97 7.58
C VAL A 190 0.78 -6.57 7.64
N GLU A 191 0.67 -5.82 6.54
CA GLU A 191 1.23 -4.48 6.41
C GLU A 191 0.38 -3.40 7.08
N ASN A 192 -0.94 -3.52 7.01
CA ASN A 192 -1.86 -2.48 7.47
C ASN A 192 -2.54 -2.80 8.80
N GLY A 193 -2.36 -4.01 9.32
CA GLY A 193 -3.23 -4.60 10.34
C GLY A 193 -4.60 -5.03 9.78
N ILE A 194 -5.06 -4.45 8.66
CA ILE A 194 -6.35 -4.76 8.02
C ILE A 194 -6.28 -4.73 6.48
N ALA A 195 -7.13 -5.49 5.80
CA ALA A 195 -7.40 -5.41 4.36
C ALA A 195 -8.90 -5.55 4.10
N GLU A 196 -9.47 -4.73 3.21
CA GLU A 196 -10.87 -4.87 2.79
C GLU A 196 -10.93 -5.68 1.49
N TYR A 197 -11.79 -6.70 1.41
CA TYR A 197 -11.89 -7.51 0.21
C TYR A 197 -13.31 -7.96 -0.12
N VAL A 198 -13.54 -8.14 -1.42
CA VAL A 198 -14.82 -8.60 -1.97
C VAL A 198 -14.55 -9.88 -2.78
N PRO A 199 -15.06 -11.05 -2.34
CA PRO A 199 -14.99 -12.27 -3.13
C PRO A 199 -15.67 -12.07 -4.49
N LYS A 200 -15.00 -12.47 -5.56
CA LYS A 200 -15.54 -12.36 -6.93
C LYS A 200 -16.38 -13.56 -7.35
N GLN A 201 -16.35 -14.65 -6.57
CA GLN A 201 -16.96 -15.93 -6.91
C GLN A 201 -17.46 -16.63 -5.64
N GLY A 202 -18.37 -17.60 -5.81
CA GLY A 202 -18.94 -18.40 -4.72
C GLY A 202 -20.11 -17.72 -3.99
N PHE A 203 -20.55 -18.35 -2.90
CA PHE A 203 -21.73 -17.92 -2.11
C PHE A 203 -21.57 -16.54 -1.47
N TYR A 204 -20.34 -16.09 -1.27
CA TYR A 204 -20.00 -14.80 -0.65
C TYR A 204 -19.67 -13.71 -1.68
N ARG A 205 -20.02 -13.95 -2.95
CA ARG A 205 -19.79 -12.97 -4.02
C ARG A 205 -20.41 -11.62 -3.66
N ASP A 206 -19.68 -10.55 -3.98
CA ASP A 206 -20.10 -9.15 -3.81
C ASP A 206 -20.29 -8.69 -2.35
N LYS A 207 -20.05 -9.56 -1.35
CA LYS A 207 -20.02 -9.18 0.06
C LYS A 207 -18.68 -8.57 0.44
N VAL A 208 -18.70 -7.55 1.29
CA VAL A 208 -17.49 -6.87 1.77
C VAL A 208 -17.01 -7.50 3.07
N PHE A 209 -15.73 -7.84 3.11
CA PHE A 209 -15.05 -8.42 4.26
C PHE A 209 -13.89 -7.56 4.70
N ILE A 210 -13.60 -7.61 6.00
CA ILE A 210 -12.40 -7.07 6.62
C ILE A 210 -11.55 -8.25 7.05
N LEU A 211 -10.37 -8.36 6.48
CA LEU A 211 -9.31 -9.25 6.95
C LEU A 211 -8.44 -8.46 7.93
N ARG A 212 -8.21 -8.95 9.15
CA ARG A 212 -7.31 -8.36 10.13
C ARG A 212 -6.14 -9.30 10.42
N TYR A 213 -4.95 -8.75 10.56
CA TYR A 213 -3.78 -9.47 11.07
C TYR A 213 -3.54 -9.06 12.52
N VAL A 214 -3.67 -10.02 13.44
CA VAL A 214 -3.39 -9.78 14.86
C VAL A 214 -1.95 -10.24 15.09
N GLY A 215 -1.05 -9.26 15.17
CA GLY A 215 0.40 -9.45 15.15
C GLY A 215 0.83 -10.61 16.03
N SER A 216 1.51 -11.58 15.42
CA SER A 216 1.83 -12.95 15.89
C SER A 216 0.72 -13.99 15.65
N ASP A 217 0.60 -14.43 14.39
CA ASP A 217 0.11 -15.77 14.01
C ASP A 217 -1.38 -15.89 13.64
N ARG A 218 -2.18 -14.82 13.53
CA ARG A 218 -3.60 -15.00 13.17
C ARG A 218 -4.16 -14.00 12.18
N PHE A 219 -4.92 -14.53 11.22
CA PHE A 219 -5.83 -13.74 10.41
C PHE A 219 -7.26 -13.93 10.89
N ILE A 220 -7.97 -12.82 11.06
CA ILE A 220 -9.40 -12.78 11.35
C ILE A 220 -10.09 -12.23 10.12
N VAL A 221 -11.07 -12.96 9.58
CA VAL A 221 -11.93 -12.44 8.53
C VAL A 221 -13.26 -12.07 9.16
N GLU A 222 -13.83 -10.91 8.84
CA GLU A 222 -15.11 -10.46 9.40
C GLU A 222 -15.96 -9.86 8.29
N PRO A 223 -17.28 -10.09 8.24
CA PRO A 223 -18.15 -9.31 7.35
C PRO A 223 -18.16 -7.84 7.78
N LYS A 224 -18.01 -6.92 6.83
CA LYS A 224 -18.13 -5.49 7.12
C LYS A 224 -19.58 -5.19 7.50
N LYS A 225 -19.80 -4.72 8.73
CA LYS A 225 -21.11 -4.25 9.17
C LYS A 225 -21.44 -2.96 8.41
N GLY A 226 -22.61 -2.95 7.78
CA GLY A 226 -23.15 -1.77 7.09
C GLY A 226 -23.59 -0.69 8.05
#